data_AF-A0A960K078-F1
#
_entry.id   AF-A0A960K078-F1
#
_cell.length_a   1.000
_cell.length_b   1.000
_cell.length_c   1.000
_cell.angle_alpha   90.00
_cell.angle_beta   90.00
_cell.angle_gamma   90.00
#
_symmetry.space_group_name_H-M   'P 1'
#
loop_
_entity.id
_entity.type
_entity.pdbx_description
1 polymer ?
#
loop_
_entity_poly.entity_id
_entity_poly.type
_entity_poly.pdbx_seq_one_letter_code
_entity_poly.pdbx_strand_id
1 'polypeptide(L)'
;MSPWKIATFSFSILLACGTAAPSSRAQEAPPACSELGELQCMESADCTLLLDDEAEGGYRCREAVPPCETGFKQGSDSAEACTAKAGCVFQPGRCYCRPDVVCICGGGPPPSCVAAETAEPSQG
;
A
#
# COMPACT_ATOMS: atom_id res chain seq x y z
N MET A 1 42.05 13.44 -17.63
CA MET A 1 42.73 12.45 -16.76
C MET A 1 43.06 13.14 -15.44
N SER A 2 42.23 12.94 -14.41
CA SER A 2 42.49 13.49 -13.07
C SER A 2 42.25 12.38 -12.05
N PRO A 3 43.28 11.94 -11.29
CA PRO A 3 43.11 10.91 -10.27
C PRO A 3 42.75 11.56 -8.93
N TRP A 4 41.49 11.42 -8.49
CA TRP A 4 41.13 11.75 -7.11
C TRP A 4 41.48 10.58 -6.19
N LYS A 5 42.49 10.79 -5.34
CA LYS A 5 42.88 9.89 -4.27
C LYS A 5 41.92 10.12 -3.09
N ILE A 6 41.06 9.14 -2.79
CA ILE A 6 40.26 9.13 -1.56
C ILE A 6 41.09 8.42 -0.51
N ALA A 7 41.47 9.16 0.54
CA ALA A 7 42.19 8.66 1.69
C ALA A 7 41.27 7.82 2.57
N THR A 8 41.63 6.55 2.73
CA THR A 8 40.93 5.58 3.59
C THR A 8 41.26 5.86 5.05
N PHE A 9 40.31 6.40 5.80
CA PHE A 9 40.41 6.49 7.26
C PHE A 9 39.90 5.18 7.88
N SER A 10 40.83 4.34 8.35
CA SER A 10 40.54 3.19 9.20
C SER A 10 40.16 3.68 10.60
N PHE A 11 38.88 3.63 10.94
CA PHE A 11 38.39 3.89 12.29
C PHE A 11 38.14 2.55 12.99
N SER A 12 39.11 2.09 13.78
CA SER A 12 38.99 0.92 14.64
C SER A 12 38.09 1.25 15.84
N ILE A 13 36.80 0.93 15.76
CA ILE A 13 35.87 1.03 16.89
C ILE A 13 36.01 -0.23 17.75
N LEU A 14 36.48 -0.02 18.99
CA LEU A 14 36.51 -1.01 20.06
C LEU A 14 35.09 -1.50 20.37
N LEU A 15 34.87 -2.79 20.11
CA LEU A 15 33.62 -3.49 20.33
C LEU A 15 33.47 -3.82 21.83
N ALA A 16 32.79 -2.94 22.58
CA ALA A 16 32.31 -3.26 23.93
C ALA A 16 31.09 -4.19 23.79
N CYS A 17 31.28 -5.46 24.17
CA CYS A 17 30.24 -6.48 24.16
C CYS A 17 29.23 -6.22 25.30
N GLY A 18 28.25 -5.35 25.04
CA GLY A 18 27.08 -5.17 25.89
C GLY A 18 26.01 -6.17 25.51
N THR A 19 25.82 -7.22 26.30
CA THR A 19 24.69 -8.15 26.18
C THR A 19 23.42 -7.46 26.66
N ALA A 20 22.81 -6.65 25.79
CA ALA A 20 21.45 -6.17 25.98
C ALA A 20 20.50 -7.35 25.76
N ALA A 21 19.80 -7.77 26.83
CA ALA A 21 18.75 -8.78 26.74
C ALA A 21 17.67 -8.31 25.74
N PRO A 22 17.23 -9.16 24.80
CA PRO A 22 16.15 -8.80 23.89
C PRO A 22 14.88 -8.57 24.72
N SER A 23 14.42 -7.32 24.77
CA SER A 23 13.07 -7.03 25.24
C SER A 23 12.11 -7.64 24.24
N SER A 24 11.53 -8.79 24.59
CA SER A 24 10.36 -9.35 23.93
C SER A 24 9.22 -8.35 24.08
N ARG A 25 9.10 -7.42 23.14
CA ARG A 25 7.84 -6.73 22.91
C ARG A 25 6.85 -7.82 22.53
N ALA A 26 5.82 -8.03 23.35
CA ALA A 26 4.63 -8.72 22.90
C ALA A 26 4.21 -8.02 21.59
N GLN A 27 4.46 -8.67 20.46
CA GLN A 27 3.94 -8.21 19.17
C GLN A 27 2.44 -8.40 19.28
N GLU A 28 1.76 -7.32 19.66
CA GLU A 28 0.33 -7.20 19.47
C GLU A 28 0.07 -7.53 18.00
N ALA A 29 -0.76 -8.54 17.76
CA ALA A 29 -1.09 -8.95 16.40
C ALA A 29 -1.66 -7.71 15.68
N PRO A 30 -1.23 -7.43 14.44
CA PRO A 30 -1.82 -6.33 13.69
C PRO A 30 -3.34 -6.52 13.60
N PRO A 31 -4.14 -5.44 13.69
CA PRO A 31 -5.59 -5.52 13.57
C PRO A 31 -5.98 -6.10 12.21
N ALA A 32 -7.14 -6.76 12.14
CA ALA A 32 -7.65 -7.30 10.88
C ALA A 32 -8.02 -6.14 9.93
N CYS A 33 -7.91 -6.34 8.60
CA CYS A 33 -8.25 -5.28 7.64
C CYS A 33 -9.68 -4.72 7.84
N SER A 34 -10.65 -5.56 8.22
CA SER A 34 -12.03 -5.14 8.49
C SER A 34 -12.19 -4.18 9.66
N GLU A 35 -11.20 -4.08 10.55
CA GLU A 35 -11.20 -3.17 11.71
C GLU A 35 -10.52 -1.83 11.40
N LEU A 36 -9.88 -1.71 10.23
CA LEU A 36 -9.22 -0.49 9.80
C LEU A 36 -10.22 0.54 9.28
N GLY A 37 -9.99 1.81 9.64
CA GLY A 37 -10.68 2.93 8.98
C GLY A 37 -10.23 3.08 7.52
N GLU A 38 -11.03 3.76 6.70
CA GLU A 38 -10.80 3.92 5.25
C GLU A 38 -9.38 4.40 4.93
N LEU A 39 -8.93 5.47 5.59
CA LEU A 39 -7.60 6.04 5.37
C LEU A 39 -6.48 5.06 5.72
N GLN A 40 -6.64 4.29 6.81
CA GLN A 40 -5.64 3.29 7.22
C GLN A 40 -5.62 2.11 6.25
N CYS A 41 -6.79 1.69 5.75
CA CYS A 41 -6.91 0.66 4.74
C CYS A 41 -6.13 1.03 3.47
N MET A 42 -6.26 2.28 3.00
CA MET A 42 -5.60 2.76 1.79
C MET A 42 -4.08 2.87 1.89
N GLU A 43 -3.54 3.07 3.10
CA GLU A 43 -2.10 3.15 3.35
C GLU A 43 -1.46 1.78 3.69
N SER A 44 -2.30 0.76 3.89
CA SER A 44 -1.89 -0.62 4.08
C SER A 44 -1.50 -1.27 2.77
N ALA A 45 -0.43 -2.07 2.78
CA ALA A 45 -0.03 -2.89 1.65
C ALA A 45 -0.74 -4.26 1.65
N ASP A 46 -1.38 -4.62 2.75
CA ASP A 46 -2.01 -5.94 2.96
C ASP A 46 -3.54 -5.86 2.93
N CYS A 47 -4.10 -4.65 2.78
CA CYS A 47 -5.53 -4.43 2.74
C CYS A 47 -5.97 -3.71 1.45
N THR A 48 -7.25 -3.82 1.12
CA THR A 48 -7.87 -3.14 -0.01
C THR A 48 -9.24 -2.63 0.40
N LEU A 49 -9.45 -1.33 0.19
CA LEU A 49 -10.70 -0.62 0.33
C LEU A 49 -11.55 -0.85 -0.92
N LEU A 50 -12.79 -1.29 -0.72
CA LEU A 50 -13.79 -1.49 -1.76
C LEU A 50 -14.97 -0.55 -1.53
N LEU A 51 -15.60 -0.10 -2.60
CA LEU A 51 -16.93 0.49 -2.52
C LEU A 51 -17.91 -0.60 -2.10
N ASP A 52 -18.72 -0.33 -1.08
CA ASP A 52 -19.76 -1.22 -0.61
C ASP A 52 -21.10 -0.76 -1.19
N ASP A 53 -21.66 -1.52 -2.13
CA ASP A 53 -22.94 -1.18 -2.75
C ASP A 53 -24.13 -1.36 -1.79
N GLU A 54 -23.95 -2.07 -0.67
CA GLU A 54 -25.02 -2.35 0.30
C GLU A 54 -25.15 -1.25 1.36
N ALA A 55 -24.05 -0.58 1.70
CA ALA A 55 -24.04 0.59 2.56
C ALA A 55 -24.12 1.82 1.67
N GLU A 56 -25.11 2.70 1.81
CA GLU A 56 -25.37 3.89 0.97
C GLU A 56 -24.12 4.74 0.61
N GLY A 57 -23.31 4.30 -0.37
CA GLY A 57 -22.01 4.90 -0.70
C GLY A 57 -20.91 4.70 0.34
N GLY A 58 -20.98 3.62 1.14
CA GLY A 58 -19.97 3.28 2.14
C GLY A 58 -18.77 2.56 1.53
N TYR A 59 -17.68 2.45 2.30
CA TYR A 59 -16.52 1.66 1.92
C TYR A 59 -16.27 0.57 2.96
N ARG A 60 -15.79 -0.59 2.49
CA ARG A 60 -15.34 -1.67 3.37
C ARG A 60 -13.90 -2.04 3.07
N CYS A 61 -13.15 -2.29 4.14
CA CYS A 61 -11.77 -2.76 4.04
C CYS A 61 -11.74 -4.29 4.12
N ARG A 62 -10.93 -4.92 3.27
CA ARG A 62 -10.69 -6.37 3.28
C ARG A 62 -9.21 -6.67 3.08
N GLU A 63 -8.83 -7.92 3.29
CA GLU A 63 -7.50 -8.43 2.94
C GLU A 63 -7.24 -8.30 1.43
N ALA A 64 -6.01 -7.93 1.07
CA ALA A 64 -5.56 -7.79 -0.32
C ALA A 64 -5.46 -9.17 -1.00
N VAL A 65 -5.98 -9.28 -2.21
CA VAL A 65 -5.92 -10.51 -3.01
C VAL A 65 -4.62 -10.58 -3.82
N PRO A 66 -3.80 -11.63 -3.65
CA PRO A 66 -2.60 -11.80 -4.45
C PRO A 66 -2.93 -12.18 -5.91
N PRO A 67 -2.04 -11.89 -6.86
CA PRO A 67 -0.75 -11.22 -6.67
C PRO A 67 -0.80 -9.70 -6.79
N CYS A 68 -1.90 -9.13 -7.29
CA CYS A 68 -1.93 -7.74 -7.74
C CYS A 68 -2.16 -6.73 -6.61
N GLU A 69 -3.08 -7.04 -5.69
CA GLU A 69 -3.43 -6.12 -4.59
C GLU A 69 -2.35 -6.15 -3.50
N THR A 70 -1.75 -7.31 -3.23
CA THR A 70 -0.73 -7.46 -2.17
C THR A 70 0.49 -6.58 -2.45
N GLY A 71 0.86 -5.73 -1.50
CA GLY A 71 1.95 -4.77 -1.61
C GLY A 71 1.59 -3.50 -2.40
N PHE A 72 0.33 -3.31 -2.80
CA PHE A 72 -0.15 -2.10 -3.47
C PHE A 72 -0.98 -1.24 -2.50
N LYS A 73 -0.61 0.03 -2.33
CA LYS A 73 -1.29 1.01 -1.46
C LYS A 73 -2.15 1.95 -2.29
N GLN A 74 -3.47 1.83 -2.14
CA GLN A 74 -4.41 2.64 -2.91
C GLN A 74 -4.28 4.17 -2.66
N GLY A 75 -3.75 4.56 -1.50
CA GLY A 75 -3.55 5.97 -1.14
C GLY A 75 -2.30 6.63 -1.74
N SER A 76 -1.30 5.84 -2.13
CA SER A 76 0.03 6.37 -2.45
C SER A 76 0.72 5.73 -3.65
N ASP A 77 0.38 4.51 -4.04
CA ASP A 77 1.01 3.85 -5.18
C ASP A 77 0.41 4.28 -6.51
N SER A 78 1.26 4.29 -7.53
CA SER A 78 0.93 4.78 -8.87
C SER A 78 0.55 3.64 -9.84
N ALA A 79 0.07 4.02 -11.03
CA ALA A 79 -0.22 3.06 -12.09
C ALA A 79 1.05 2.28 -12.51
N GLU A 80 2.21 2.91 -12.48
CA GLU A 80 3.51 2.28 -12.76
C GLU A 80 3.85 1.19 -11.73
N ALA A 81 3.58 1.45 -10.44
CA ALA A 81 3.83 0.47 -9.38
C ALA A 81 2.95 -0.79 -9.53
N CYS A 82 1.69 -0.60 -9.93
CA CYS A 82 0.80 -1.73 -10.21
C CYS A 82 1.23 -2.51 -11.47
N THR A 83 1.50 -1.81 -12.57
CA THR A 83 1.83 -2.44 -13.86
C THR A 83 3.23 -3.05 -13.90
N ALA A 84 4.10 -2.74 -12.93
CA ALA A 84 5.35 -3.46 -12.70
C ALA A 84 5.13 -4.93 -12.29
N LYS A 85 3.95 -5.28 -11.75
CA LYS A 85 3.57 -6.66 -11.42
C LYS A 85 3.03 -7.36 -12.67
N ALA A 86 3.67 -8.47 -13.04
CA ALA A 86 3.27 -9.23 -14.23
C ALA A 86 1.82 -9.72 -14.12
N GLY A 87 1.01 -9.44 -15.14
CA GLY A 87 -0.40 -9.84 -15.18
C GLY A 87 -1.35 -8.91 -14.41
N CYS A 88 -0.89 -7.76 -13.94
CA CYS A 88 -1.71 -6.78 -13.21
C CYS A 88 -2.01 -5.53 -14.04
N VAL A 89 -3.18 -4.95 -13.82
CA VAL A 89 -3.67 -3.72 -14.47
C VAL A 89 -4.14 -2.74 -13.40
N PHE A 90 -3.73 -1.48 -13.55
CA PHE A 90 -4.19 -0.40 -12.70
C PHE A 90 -5.58 0.07 -13.13
N GLN A 91 -6.53 0.07 -12.19
CA GLN A 91 -7.83 0.68 -12.37
C GLN A 91 -7.87 2.03 -11.64
N PRO A 92 -8.08 3.15 -12.35
CA PRO A 92 -8.15 4.46 -11.72
C PRO A 92 -9.44 4.59 -10.91
N GLY A 93 -9.34 5.16 -9.70
CA GLY A 93 -10.49 5.40 -8.82
C GLY A 93 -11.35 6.57 -9.30
N ARG A 94 -12.20 6.33 -10.31
CA ARG A 94 -13.02 7.37 -10.92
C ARG A 94 -13.99 7.94 -9.89
N CYS A 95 -13.80 9.20 -9.49
CA CYS A 95 -14.64 9.92 -8.52
C CYS A 95 -14.56 9.41 -7.06
N TYR A 96 -13.50 8.68 -6.69
CA TYR A 96 -13.21 8.42 -5.28
C TYR A 96 -12.76 9.70 -4.58
N CYS A 97 -13.32 9.97 -3.40
CA CYS A 97 -12.89 11.07 -2.55
C CYS A 97 -12.25 10.52 -1.29
N ARG A 98 -10.95 10.77 -1.10
CA ARG A 98 -10.30 10.39 0.16
C ARG A 98 -10.94 11.17 1.32
N PRO A 99 -11.05 10.57 2.52
CA PRO A 99 -11.70 11.19 3.67
C PRO A 99 -11.01 12.45 4.20
N ASP A 100 -9.76 12.71 3.78
CA ASP A 100 -8.95 13.88 4.16
C ASP A 100 -9.06 15.06 3.19
N VAL A 101 -9.85 14.94 2.11
CA VAL A 101 -10.03 16.00 1.10
C VAL A 101 -11.50 16.30 0.84
N VAL A 102 -11.79 17.54 0.42
CA VAL A 102 -13.13 17.94 -0.01
C VAL A 102 -13.21 17.82 -1.53
N CYS A 103 -14.01 16.89 -2.02
CA CYS A 103 -14.18 16.65 -3.46
C CYS A 103 -15.54 17.09 -3.97
N ILE A 104 -15.60 17.38 -5.27
CA ILE A 104 -16.85 17.70 -5.99
C ILE A 104 -17.65 16.41 -6.28
N CYS A 105 -16.99 15.25 -6.29
CA CYS A 105 -17.58 13.93 -6.48
C CYS A 105 -17.02 12.96 -5.42
N GLY A 106 -17.86 12.08 -4.85
CA GLY A 106 -17.46 11.27 -3.68
C GLY A 106 -18.08 9.87 -3.60
N GLY A 107 -18.56 9.32 -4.72
CA GLY A 107 -19.27 8.03 -4.74
C GLY A 107 -18.64 6.98 -5.66
N GLY A 108 -17.37 7.15 -6.03
CA GLY A 108 -16.67 6.23 -6.92
C GLY A 108 -15.76 5.24 -6.19
N PRO A 109 -15.41 4.11 -6.80
CA PRO A 109 -14.47 3.16 -6.21
C PRO A 109 -13.07 3.77 -6.10
N PRO A 110 -12.30 3.45 -5.04
CA PRO A 110 -10.90 3.86 -4.92
C PRO A 110 -10.04 3.24 -6.04
N PRO A 111 -8.85 3.81 -6.33
CA PRO A 111 -7.93 3.21 -7.28
C PRO A 111 -7.53 1.80 -6.82
N SER A 112 -7.37 0.86 -7.74
CA SER A 112 -7.06 -0.53 -7.42
C SER A 112 -6.06 -1.14 -8.40
N CYS A 113 -5.36 -2.18 -7.96
CA CYS A 113 -4.48 -2.98 -8.78
C CYS A 113 -5.02 -4.41 -8.88
N VAL A 114 -5.55 -4.79 -10.03
CA VAL A 114 -6.27 -6.06 -10.22
C VAL A 114 -5.59 -6.93 -11.26
N ALA A 115 -5.94 -8.22 -11.31
CA ALA A 115 -5.49 -9.09 -12.39
C ALA A 115 -6.05 -8.62 -13.74
N ALA A 116 -5.24 -8.70 -14.80
CA ALA A 116 -5.60 -8.26 -16.14
C ALA A 116 -6.84 -8.98 -16.71
N GLU A 117 -7.06 -10.23 -16.29
CA GLU A 117 -8.19 -11.06 -16.72
C GLU A 117 -9.53 -10.58 -16.13
N THR A 118 -9.46 -9.92 -14.97
CA THR A 118 -10.63 -9.37 -14.25
C THR A 118 -10.90 -7.91 -14.64
N ALA A 119 -10.03 -7.30 -15.44
CA ALA A 119 -10.30 -6.02 -16.09
C ALA A 119 -11.25 -6.27 -17.28
N GLU A 120 -12.47 -6.73 -17.00
CA GLU A 120 -13.50 -6.91 -18.02
C GLU A 120 -13.69 -5.56 -18.75
N PRO A 121 -13.64 -5.53 -20.10
CA PRO A 121 -13.88 -4.30 -20.84
C PRO A 121 -15.32 -3.86 -20.58
N SER A 122 -15.50 -2.73 -19.90
CA SER A 122 -16.78 -2.02 -19.82
C SER A 122 -17.29 -1.83 -21.26
N GLN A 123 -18.21 -2.68 -21.69
CA GLN A 123 -18.78 -2.64 -23.03
C GLN A 123 -19.67 -1.39 -23.11
N GLY A 124 -19.29 -0.48 -24.01
CA GLY A 124 -20.00 0.76 -24.29
C GLY A 124 -21.30 0.57 -25.05
#